data_AF-A0AAD8E6I5-F1
#
_entry.id   AF-A0AAD8E6I5-F1
#
_cell.length_a   1.000
_cell.length_b   1.000
_cell.length_c   1.000
_cell.angle_alpha   90.00
_cell.angle_beta   90.00
_cell.angle_gamma   90.00
#
_symmetry.space_group_name_H-M   'P 1'
#
loop_
_entity.id
_entity.type
_entity.pdbx_description
1 polymer ?
#
loop_
_entity_poly.entity_id
_entity_poly.type
_entity_poly.pdbx_seq_one_letter_code
_entity_poly.pdbx_strand_id
1 'polypeptide(L)'
;MGYERLLRRAKTEDLSEVSGIGCLYQSGYDRFGRPVIVFVGKWFRFSDINLDKALLYLIYLLDPLVKSDYVITYFHTLTTNANHPSFTWLREVYNVLPYKYKKNLKAFYIVHPTFWTKMTTWWFTTFMAPAIKQKVHSLPGVEYLYSVMSPDQLEIPAYITEYDMSINGLRYFQPESPT
;
A
#
# COMPACT_ATOMS: atom_id res chain seq x y z
N MET A 1 9.07 1.62 22.70
CA MET A 1 10.30 1.49 21.88
C MET A 1 10.42 2.73 21.00
N GLY A 2 11.59 3.38 20.94
CA GLY A 2 11.76 4.59 20.11
C GLY A 2 11.94 4.26 18.63
N TYR A 3 11.39 5.10 17.75
CA TYR A 3 11.50 4.96 16.30
C TYR A 3 12.94 4.76 15.81
N GLU A 4 13.91 5.51 16.36
CA GLU A 4 15.33 5.40 15.99
C GLU A 4 15.90 3.98 16.20
N ARG A 5 15.43 3.27 17.24
CA ARG A 5 15.82 1.87 17.45
C ARG A 5 15.27 0.97 16.34
N LEU A 6 14.03 1.17 15.94
CA LEU A 6 13.41 0.40 14.86
C LEU A 6 14.07 0.73 13.52
N LEU A 7 14.39 2.00 13.26
CA LEU A 7 15.11 2.41 12.06
C LEU A 7 16.51 1.78 12.00
N ARG A 8 17.23 1.73 13.13
CA ARG A 8 18.52 1.04 13.19
C ARG A 8 18.36 -0.45 12.87
N ARG A 9 17.39 -1.12 13.51
CA ARG A 9 17.07 -2.55 13.25
C ARG A 9 16.72 -2.80 11.80
N ALA A 10 15.88 -1.95 11.21
CA ALA A 10 15.47 -2.03 9.82
C ALA A 10 16.65 -1.94 8.82
N LYS A 11 17.77 -1.33 9.23
CA LYS A 11 18.99 -1.22 8.41
C LYS A 11 20.01 -2.34 8.66
N THR A 12 19.88 -3.09 9.76
CA THR A 12 20.90 -4.07 10.18
C THR A 12 20.40 -5.51 10.17
N GLU A 13 19.10 -5.74 10.36
CA GLU A 13 18.52 -7.08 10.38
C GLU A 13 18.31 -7.62 8.96
N ASP A 14 18.34 -8.94 8.82
CA ASP A 14 18.01 -9.60 7.57
C ASP A 14 16.49 -9.62 7.36
N LEU A 15 16.06 -8.89 6.33
CA LEU A 15 14.66 -8.74 5.93
C LEU A 15 14.35 -9.45 4.60
N SER A 16 15.29 -10.28 4.08
CA SER A 16 15.16 -10.97 2.78
C SER A 16 13.90 -11.83 2.67
N GLU A 17 13.54 -12.51 3.76
CA GLU A 17 12.31 -13.29 3.86
C GLU A 17 11.06 -12.46 3.57
N VAL A 18 10.97 -11.25 4.15
CA VAL A 18 9.81 -10.37 4.00
C VAL A 18 9.86 -9.63 2.66
N SER A 19 11.03 -9.14 2.24
CA SER A 19 11.17 -8.47 0.95
C SER A 19 10.89 -9.41 -0.22
N GLY A 20 11.30 -10.68 -0.10
CA GLY A 20 11.07 -11.73 -1.09
C GLY A 20 9.60 -12.10 -1.30
N ILE A 21 8.70 -11.76 -0.36
CA ILE A 21 7.24 -11.91 -0.55
C ILE A 21 6.74 -10.97 -1.65
N GLY A 22 7.42 -9.84 -1.88
CA GLY A 22 7.04 -8.85 -2.89
C GLY A 22 5.74 -8.11 -2.55
N CYS A 23 5.22 -8.21 -1.32
CA CYS A 23 3.98 -7.54 -0.96
C CYS A 23 4.14 -6.02 -0.88
N LEU A 24 5.34 -5.49 -0.62
CA LEU A 24 5.57 -4.06 -0.47
C LEU A 24 6.83 -3.64 -1.24
N TYR A 25 6.70 -2.67 -2.15
CA TYR A 25 7.79 -2.16 -2.98
C TYR A 25 7.52 -0.74 -3.48
N GLN A 26 8.56 -0.08 -3.98
CA GLN A 26 8.45 1.21 -4.65
C GLN A 26 8.23 0.98 -6.15
N SER A 27 7.35 1.76 -6.78
CA SER A 27 7.05 1.68 -8.21
C SER A 27 6.92 3.09 -8.79
N GLY A 28 7.86 3.51 -9.63
CA GLY A 28 7.78 4.75 -10.40
C GLY A 28 7.35 6.01 -9.61
N TYR A 29 6.67 6.91 -10.31
CA TYR A 29 6.17 8.18 -9.79
C TYR A 29 4.74 8.45 -10.27
N ASP A 30 3.97 9.21 -9.48
CA ASP A 30 2.67 9.70 -9.93
C ASP A 30 2.78 10.94 -10.84
N ARG A 31 1.66 11.45 -11.34
CA ARG A 31 1.61 12.62 -12.23
C ARG A 31 2.15 13.92 -11.61
N PHE A 32 2.36 13.96 -10.29
CA PHE A 32 2.95 15.09 -9.57
C PHE A 32 4.43 14.87 -9.23
N GLY A 33 5.05 13.80 -9.76
CA GLY A 33 6.44 13.45 -9.47
C GLY A 33 6.67 12.89 -8.07
N ARG A 34 5.62 12.38 -7.41
CA ARG A 34 5.72 11.79 -6.06
C ARG A 34 5.98 10.29 -6.18
N PRO A 35 6.96 9.72 -5.45
CA PRO A 35 7.22 8.28 -5.47
C PRO A 35 5.97 7.52 -5.03
N VAL A 36 5.69 6.40 -5.71
CA VAL A 36 4.57 5.53 -5.36
C VAL A 36 5.08 4.29 -4.66
N ILE A 37 4.46 3.98 -3.52
CA ILE A 37 4.66 2.72 -2.83
C ILE A 37 3.47 1.82 -3.12
N VAL A 38 3.75 0.61 -3.58
CA VAL A 38 2.75 -0.40 -3.85
C VAL A 38 2.69 -1.39 -2.68
N PHE A 39 1.48 -1.68 -2.21
CA PHE A 39 1.20 -2.74 -1.24
C PHE A 39 0.21 -3.75 -1.83
N VAL A 40 0.64 -4.99 -2.04
CA VAL A 40 -0.16 -6.10 -2.58
C VAL A 40 -0.72 -6.92 -1.43
N GLY A 41 -2.01 -6.74 -1.14
CA GLY A 41 -2.64 -7.35 0.03
C GLY A 41 -2.66 -8.88 0.00
N LYS A 42 -2.88 -9.49 -1.18
CA LYS A 42 -2.96 -10.95 -1.32
C LYS A 42 -1.70 -11.67 -0.83
N TRP A 43 -0.55 -11.03 -0.99
CA TRP A 43 0.74 -11.58 -0.63
C TRP A 43 1.12 -11.32 0.83
N PHE A 44 0.50 -10.33 1.47
CA PHE A 44 0.65 -10.11 2.91
C PHE A 44 -0.18 -11.14 3.69
N ARG A 45 0.37 -12.31 3.98
CA ARG A 45 -0.27 -13.34 4.82
C ARG A 45 -0.05 -13.03 6.29
N PHE A 46 -0.96 -12.27 6.89
CA PHE A 46 -0.82 -11.75 8.26
C PHE A 46 -0.59 -12.85 9.31
N SER A 47 -1.17 -14.04 9.12
CA SER A 47 -1.02 -15.16 10.05
C SER A 47 0.31 -15.91 9.93
N ASP A 48 0.99 -15.79 8.78
CA ASP A 48 2.19 -16.58 8.46
C ASP A 48 3.47 -15.73 8.44
N ILE A 49 3.35 -14.41 8.32
CA ILE A 49 4.47 -13.50 8.21
C ILE A 49 4.98 -13.05 9.59
N ASN A 50 6.30 -12.88 9.71
CA ASN A 50 6.89 -12.23 10.87
C ASN A 50 6.53 -10.73 10.89
N LEU A 51 5.58 -10.35 11.74
CA LEU A 51 5.04 -8.98 11.81
C LEU A 51 6.03 -7.92 12.27
N ASP A 52 7.02 -8.30 13.08
CA ASP A 52 8.08 -7.39 13.51
C ASP A 52 9.03 -7.10 12.33
N LYS A 53 9.49 -8.13 11.60
CA LYS A 53 10.24 -7.93 10.35
C LYS A 53 9.43 -7.19 9.28
N ALA A 54 8.11 -7.41 9.21
CA ALA A 54 7.24 -6.67 8.30
C ALA A 54 7.20 -5.16 8.61
N LEU A 55 7.11 -4.78 9.88
CA LEU A 55 7.22 -3.39 10.31
C LEU A 55 8.61 -2.82 10.02
N LEU A 56 9.68 -3.58 10.27
CA LEU A 56 11.04 -3.15 9.95
C LEU A 56 11.22 -2.92 8.45
N TYR A 57 10.69 -3.80 7.59
CA TYR A 57 10.75 -3.65 6.14
C TYR A 57 9.94 -2.45 5.64
N LEU A 58 8.76 -2.20 6.22
CA LEU A 58 8.00 -0.97 5.97
C LEU A 58 8.85 0.27 6.31
N ILE A 59 9.50 0.30 7.47
CA ILE A 59 10.35 1.42 7.88
C ILE A 59 11.55 1.57 6.94
N TYR A 60 12.23 0.46 6.60
CA TYR A 60 13.36 0.44 5.68
C TYR A 60 13.01 1.07 4.34
N LEU A 61 11.88 0.68 3.75
CA LEU A 61 11.45 1.15 2.44
C LEU A 61 10.98 2.62 2.47
N LEU A 62 10.23 3.02 3.50
CA LEU A 62 9.61 4.35 3.54
C LEU A 62 10.49 5.44 4.16
N ASP A 63 11.40 5.16 5.11
CA ASP A 63 12.19 6.20 5.80
C ASP A 63 12.94 7.16 4.85
N PRO A 64 13.53 6.70 3.73
CA PRO A 64 14.13 7.60 2.75
C PRO A 64 13.12 8.51 2.04
N LEU A 65 11.91 7.99 1.76
CA LEU A 65 10.88 8.64 0.95
C LEU A 65 10.07 9.65 1.74
N VAL A 66 9.84 9.41 3.03
CA VAL A 66 9.06 10.32 3.89
C VAL A 66 9.76 11.64 4.21
N LYS A 67 10.89 11.94 3.58
CA LYS A 67 11.51 13.27 3.54
C LYS A 67 10.79 14.22 2.58
N SER A 68 10.08 13.67 1.60
CA SER A 68 9.29 14.39 0.60
C SER A 68 7.90 13.78 0.46
N ASP A 69 7.06 14.44 -0.32
CA ASP A 69 5.70 13.99 -0.60
C ASP A 69 5.69 12.65 -1.33
N TYR A 70 4.81 11.73 -0.93
CA TYR A 70 4.70 10.39 -1.51
C TYR A 70 3.25 9.90 -1.50
N VAL A 71 2.98 8.83 -2.25
CA VAL A 71 1.66 8.18 -2.29
C VAL A 71 1.79 6.67 -2.08
N ILE A 72 0.71 6.05 -1.60
CA ILE A 72 0.61 4.60 -1.43
C ILE A 72 -0.55 4.09 -2.28
N THR A 73 -0.34 2.97 -2.96
CA THR A 73 -1.36 2.20 -3.68
C THR A 73 -1.46 0.82 -3.06
N TYR A 74 -2.57 0.53 -2.39
CA TYR A 74 -2.89 -0.76 -1.81
C TYR A 74 -3.85 -1.53 -2.71
N PHE A 75 -3.42 -2.68 -3.21
CA PHE A 75 -4.25 -3.60 -3.97
C PHE A 75 -4.92 -4.60 -3.04
N HIS A 76 -6.22 -4.46 -2.86
CA HIS A 76 -7.09 -5.38 -2.11
C HIS A 76 -7.64 -6.52 -3.00
N THR A 77 -7.05 -6.70 -4.19
CA THR A 77 -7.47 -7.71 -5.15
C THR A 77 -7.28 -9.11 -4.60
N LEU A 78 -8.36 -9.89 -4.52
CA LEU A 78 -8.36 -11.28 -4.05
C LEU A 78 -7.73 -11.47 -2.65
N THR A 79 -7.79 -10.47 -1.78
CA THR A 79 -7.45 -10.62 -0.36
C THR A 79 -8.53 -11.38 0.40
N THR A 80 -8.09 -12.17 1.38
CA THR A 80 -8.95 -12.94 2.28
C THR A 80 -8.73 -12.49 3.73
N ASN A 81 -9.53 -13.03 4.66
CA ASN A 81 -9.38 -12.73 6.09
C ASN A 81 -7.97 -13.06 6.63
N ALA A 82 -7.28 -14.07 6.07
CA ALA A 82 -5.91 -14.42 6.46
C ALA A 82 -4.89 -13.32 6.09
N ASN A 83 -5.24 -12.42 5.17
CA ASN A 83 -4.40 -11.30 4.75
C ASN A 83 -4.63 -10.03 5.56
N HIS A 84 -5.74 -9.95 6.31
CA HIS A 84 -6.13 -8.71 6.96
C HIS A 84 -5.30 -8.48 8.24
N PRO A 85 -4.56 -7.37 8.34
CA PRO A 85 -3.87 -7.05 9.57
C PRO A 85 -4.86 -6.74 10.69
N SER A 86 -4.54 -7.18 11.92
CA SER A 86 -5.36 -6.84 13.08
C SER A 86 -5.38 -5.32 13.33
N PHE A 87 -6.49 -4.80 13.88
CA PHE A 87 -6.57 -3.38 14.27
C PHE A 87 -5.50 -2.99 15.30
N THR A 88 -5.13 -3.91 16.19
CA THR A 88 -4.07 -3.71 17.18
C THR A 88 -2.73 -3.44 16.49
N TRP A 89 -2.37 -4.26 15.50
CA TRP A 89 -1.13 -4.07 14.75
C TRP A 89 -1.17 -2.79 13.91
N LEU A 90 -2.27 -2.50 13.20
CA LEU A 90 -2.41 -1.24 12.44
C LEU A 90 -2.26 -0.01 13.33
N ARG A 91 -2.85 -0.04 14.53
CA ARG A 91 -2.71 1.03 15.51
C ARG A 91 -1.29 1.16 16.02
N GLU A 92 -0.60 0.05 16.27
CA GLU A 92 0.81 0.04 16.66
C GLU A 92 1.69 0.68 15.59
N VAL A 93 1.56 0.25 14.32
CA VAL A 93 2.27 0.83 13.18
C VAL A 93 2.01 2.35 13.13
N TYR A 94 0.74 2.75 13.18
CA TYR A 94 0.37 4.18 13.13
C TYR A 94 0.98 5.01 14.28
N ASN A 95 1.13 4.43 15.47
CA ASN A 95 1.67 5.12 16.65
C ASN A 95 3.20 5.16 16.65
N VAL A 96 3.85 4.10 16.18
CA VAL A 96 5.31 3.99 16.09
C VAL A 96 5.88 4.92 15.03
N LEU A 97 5.17 5.08 13.90
CA LEU A 97 5.64 5.91 12.79
C LEU A 97 5.60 7.40 13.14
N PRO A 98 6.71 8.14 13.00
CA PRO A 98 6.76 9.57 13.27
C PRO A 98 5.81 10.37 12.39
N TYR A 99 5.51 11.60 12.82
CA TYR A 99 4.59 12.51 12.11
C TYR A 99 4.93 12.72 10.63
N LYS A 100 6.23 12.68 10.24
CA LYS A 100 6.67 12.84 8.84
C LYS A 100 6.00 11.87 7.86
N TYR A 101 5.72 10.64 8.29
CA TYR A 101 5.00 9.63 7.49
C TYR A 101 3.59 10.12 7.15
N LYS A 102 2.88 10.63 8.17
CA LYS A 102 1.50 11.12 8.02
C LYS A 102 1.47 12.44 7.26
N LYS A 103 2.42 13.34 7.51
CA LYS A 103 2.49 14.67 6.88
C LYS A 103 2.70 14.57 5.37
N ASN A 104 3.66 13.75 4.96
CA ASN A 104 4.14 13.71 3.58
C ASN A 104 3.40 12.68 2.72
N LEU A 105 2.64 11.76 3.31
CA LEU A 105 1.64 10.98 2.57
C LEU A 105 0.62 11.93 1.96
N LYS A 106 0.42 11.90 0.65
CA LYS A 106 -0.60 12.74 -0.02
C LYS A 106 -1.86 11.98 -0.37
N ALA A 107 -1.72 10.74 -0.77
CA ALA A 107 -2.83 9.88 -1.11
C ALA A 107 -2.50 8.43 -0.74
N PHE A 108 -3.53 7.72 -0.29
CA PHE A 108 -3.54 6.29 -0.06
C PHE A 108 -4.70 5.73 -0.89
N TYR A 109 -4.39 5.14 -2.02
CA TYR A 109 -5.36 4.52 -2.91
C TYR A 109 -5.61 3.08 -2.49
N ILE A 110 -6.86 2.70 -2.28
CA ILE A 110 -7.29 1.32 -2.06
C ILE A 110 -8.00 0.85 -3.32
N VAL A 111 -7.37 -0.06 -4.06
CA VAL A 111 -7.89 -0.63 -5.30
C VAL A 111 -8.62 -1.93 -4.99
N HIS A 112 -9.77 -2.13 -5.63
CA HIS A 112 -10.70 -3.26 -5.41
C HIS A 112 -11.18 -3.40 -3.95
N PRO A 113 -11.58 -2.33 -3.25
CA PRO A 113 -12.09 -2.44 -1.89
C PRO A 113 -13.42 -3.20 -1.86
N THR A 114 -13.52 -4.19 -0.99
CA THR A 114 -14.81 -4.80 -0.63
C THR A 114 -15.63 -3.85 0.25
N PHE A 115 -16.94 -4.10 0.39
CA PHE A 115 -17.79 -3.35 1.34
C PHE A 115 -17.22 -3.39 2.76
N TRP A 116 -16.76 -4.57 3.19
CA TRP A 116 -16.10 -4.76 4.47
C TRP A 116 -14.85 -3.87 4.62
N THR A 117 -13.98 -3.84 3.62
CA THR A 117 -12.76 -3.02 3.63
C THR A 117 -13.07 -1.53 3.66
N LYS A 118 -14.12 -1.07 2.97
CA LYS A 118 -14.57 0.33 3.07
C LYS A 118 -15.02 0.69 4.49
N MET A 119 -15.85 -0.17 5.10
CA MET A 119 -16.38 0.05 6.45
C MET A 119 -15.28 0.05 7.51
N THR A 120 -14.40 -0.96 7.49
CA THR A 120 -13.28 -1.07 8.43
C THR A 120 -12.27 0.07 8.28
N THR A 121 -11.94 0.45 7.04
CA THR A 121 -11.07 1.60 6.76
C THR A 121 -11.68 2.91 7.26
N TRP A 122 -12.98 3.14 7.01
CA TRP A 122 -13.67 4.32 7.50
C TRP A 122 -13.65 4.38 9.04
N TRP A 123 -13.92 3.25 9.71
CA TRP A 123 -13.89 3.19 11.17
C TRP A 123 -12.47 3.47 11.71
N PHE A 124 -11.46 2.78 11.18
CA PHE A 124 -10.06 2.96 11.60
C PHE A 124 -9.60 4.40 11.41
N THR A 125 -9.82 4.97 10.23
CA THR A 125 -9.42 6.35 9.93
C THR A 125 -10.22 7.37 10.72
N THR A 126 -11.43 7.06 11.17
CA THR A 126 -12.23 7.97 12.02
C THR A 126 -11.74 7.98 13.46
N PHE A 127 -11.52 6.79 14.05
CA PHE A 127 -11.30 6.67 15.50
C PHE A 127 -9.84 6.47 15.89
N MET A 128 -9.00 5.93 15.00
CA MET A 128 -7.60 5.61 15.29
C MET A 128 -6.61 6.48 14.51
N ALA A 129 -6.92 6.79 13.25
CA ALA A 129 -6.01 7.49 12.34
C ALA A 129 -6.64 8.70 11.60
N PRO A 130 -7.21 9.69 12.32
CA PRO A 130 -7.92 10.83 11.72
C PRO A 130 -7.04 11.68 10.79
N ALA A 131 -5.73 11.77 11.05
CA ALA A 131 -4.80 12.57 10.27
C ALA A 131 -4.64 12.10 8.80
N ILE A 132 -5.00 10.86 8.48
CA ILE A 132 -4.92 10.33 7.11
C ILE A 132 -6.30 10.11 6.47
N LYS A 133 -7.42 10.31 7.19
CA LYS A 133 -8.77 10.00 6.70
C LYS A 133 -9.07 10.60 5.33
N GLN A 134 -8.79 11.89 5.16
CA GLN A 134 -9.04 12.61 3.90
C GLN A 134 -8.07 12.25 2.77
N LYS A 135 -7.03 11.47 3.08
CA LYS A 135 -6.02 11.00 2.12
C LYS A 135 -6.34 9.61 1.58
N VAL A 136 -7.32 8.92 2.16
CA VAL A 136 -7.68 7.56 1.74
C VAL A 136 -8.75 7.62 0.67
N HIS A 137 -8.45 7.03 -0.48
CA HIS A 137 -9.32 7.01 -1.66
C HIS A 137 -9.61 5.57 -2.07
N SER A 138 -10.89 5.20 -2.16
CA SER A 138 -11.32 3.89 -2.65
C SER A 138 -11.54 3.94 -4.15
N LEU A 139 -10.81 3.09 -4.89
CA LEU A 139 -10.90 2.97 -6.34
C LEU A 139 -11.46 1.59 -6.71
N PRO A 140 -12.52 1.51 -7.52
CA PRO A 140 -13.18 0.23 -7.81
C PRO A 140 -12.43 -0.63 -8.82
N GLY A 141 -11.44 -0.09 -9.55
CA GLY A 141 -10.65 -0.74 -10.60
C GLY A 141 -9.26 -0.11 -10.73
N VAL A 142 -8.32 -0.79 -11.41
CA VAL A 142 -6.98 -0.26 -11.69
C VAL A 142 -7.04 0.91 -12.66
N GLU A 143 -8.00 0.93 -13.59
CA GLU A 143 -8.15 1.99 -14.60
C GLU A 143 -8.29 3.39 -13.98
N TYR A 144 -8.85 3.48 -12.78
CA TYR A 144 -8.95 4.74 -12.06
C TYR A 144 -7.59 5.23 -11.55
N LEU A 145 -6.63 4.34 -11.28
CA LEU A 145 -5.25 4.73 -11.00
C LEU A 145 -4.61 5.42 -12.20
N TYR A 146 -4.95 5.04 -13.43
CA TYR A 146 -4.35 5.63 -14.62
C TYR A 146 -4.66 7.12 -14.78
N SER A 147 -5.72 7.61 -14.13
CA SER A 147 -6.02 9.04 -14.05
C SER A 147 -5.01 9.82 -13.17
N VAL A 148 -4.39 9.17 -12.18
CA VAL A 148 -3.48 9.80 -11.21
C VAL A 148 -2.01 9.46 -11.45
N MET A 149 -1.72 8.38 -12.18
CA MET A 149 -0.37 7.93 -12.51
C MET A 149 -0.34 7.18 -13.84
N SER A 150 0.76 7.28 -14.60
CA SER A 150 0.85 6.61 -15.89
C SER A 150 1.04 5.10 -15.73
N PRO A 151 0.46 4.24 -16.60
CA PRO A 151 0.56 2.79 -16.48
C PRO A 151 2.00 2.25 -16.45
N ASP A 152 2.93 2.88 -17.17
CA ASP A 152 4.35 2.56 -17.22
C ASP A 152 5.08 2.78 -15.88
N GLN A 153 4.48 3.55 -14.96
CA GLN A 153 5.02 3.80 -13.62
C GLN A 153 4.55 2.76 -12.59
N LEU A 154 3.69 1.82 -13.00
CA LEU A 154 3.05 0.83 -12.14
C LEU A 154 3.49 -0.59 -12.50
N GLU A 155 4.37 -1.16 -11.69
CA GLU A 155 4.64 -2.59 -11.72
C GLU A 155 3.50 -3.32 -10.99
N ILE A 156 2.47 -3.74 -11.73
CA ILE A 156 1.30 -4.44 -11.17
C ILE A 156 1.42 -5.94 -11.42
N PRO A 157 1.25 -6.78 -10.38
CA PRO A 157 1.14 -8.23 -10.55
C PRO A 157 0.03 -8.62 -11.53
N ALA A 158 0.33 -9.50 -12.50
CA ALA A 158 -0.58 -9.89 -13.58
C ALA A 158 -1.97 -10.35 -13.11
N TYR A 159 -2.05 -11.05 -11.97
CA TYR A 159 -3.32 -11.51 -11.41
C TYR A 159 -4.28 -10.37 -11.08
N ILE A 160 -3.78 -9.15 -10.81
CA ILE A 160 -4.60 -7.98 -10.51
C ILE A 160 -5.26 -7.47 -11.78
N THR A 161 -4.50 -7.35 -12.86
CA THR A 161 -5.03 -6.95 -14.17
C THR A 161 -5.96 -8.02 -14.73
N GLU A 162 -5.67 -9.31 -14.53
CA GLU A 162 -6.56 -10.42 -14.92
C GLU A 162 -7.89 -10.37 -14.15
N TYR A 163 -7.85 -10.09 -12.84
CA TYR A 163 -9.07 -9.90 -12.04
C TYR A 163 -9.89 -8.75 -12.60
N ASP A 164 -9.24 -7.64 -12.92
CA ASP A 164 -9.89 -6.44 -13.46
C ASP A 164 -10.58 -6.70 -14.80
N MET A 165 -9.93 -7.45 -15.70
CA MET A 165 -10.54 -7.93 -16.94
C MET A 165 -11.72 -8.87 -16.67
N SER A 166 -11.64 -9.73 -15.65
CA SER A 166 -12.72 -10.68 -15.33
C SER A 166 -14.00 -9.99 -14.83
N ILE A 167 -13.87 -8.87 -14.11
CA ILE A 167 -15.00 -8.10 -13.58
C ILE A 167 -15.57 -7.09 -14.58
N ASN A 168 -14.72 -6.55 -15.47
CA ASN A 168 -15.10 -5.49 -16.41
C ASN A 168 -15.35 -6.00 -17.85
N GLY A 169 -14.99 -7.25 -18.15
CA GLY A 169 -15.15 -7.87 -19.47
C GLY A 169 -14.31 -7.22 -20.58
N LEU A 170 -14.76 -7.35 -21.84
CA LEU A 170 -14.11 -6.78 -23.05
C LEU A 170 -13.99 -5.25 -23.06
N ARG A 171 -14.53 -4.55 -22.06
CA ARG A 171 -14.45 -3.09 -21.92
C ARG A 171 -13.26 -2.62 -21.08
N TYR A 172 -12.40 -3.55 -20.63
CA TYR A 172 -11.17 -3.18 -19.95
C TYR A 172 -10.28 -2.36 -20.88
N PHE A 173 -9.80 -1.21 -20.38
CA PHE A 173 -8.96 -0.24 -21.06
C PHE A 173 -7.86 -0.94 -21.88
N GLN A 174 -7.91 -0.83 -23.20
CA GLN A 174 -6.77 -1.14 -24.07
C GLN A 174 -5.87 0.09 -24.07
N PRO A 175 -4.65 0.04 -23.49
CA PRO A 175 -3.69 1.10 -23.75
C PRO A 175 -3.44 1.15 -25.26
N GLU A 176 -3.53 2.35 -25.85
CA GLU A 176 -3.23 2.54 -27.26
C GLU A 176 -1.87 1.91 -27.57
N SER A 177 -1.84 1.07 -28.61
CA SER A 177 -0.59 0.51 -29.12
C SER A 177 0.27 1.67 -29.59
N PRO A 178 1.53 1.82 -29.13
CA PRO A 178 2.41 2.82 -29.70
C PRO A 178 2.63 2.47 -31.18
N THR A 179 2.16 3.36 -32.05
CA THR A 179 2.44 3.35 -33.49
C THR A 179 3.91 3.64 -33.77
#